data_AF-A0A0A2URN9-F1
#
_entry.id   AF-A0A0A2URN9-F1
#
_cell.length_a   1.000
_cell.length_b   1.000
_cell.length_c   1.000
_cell.angle_alpha   90.00
_cell.angle_beta   90.00
_cell.angle_gamma   90.00
#
_symmetry.space_group_name_H-M   'P 1'
#
loop_
_entity.id
_entity.type
_entity.pdbx_description
1 polymer ?
#
loop_
_entity_poly.entity_id
_entity_poly.type
_entity_poly.pdbx_seq_one_letter_code
_entity_poly.pdbx_strand_id
1 'polypeptide(L)'
;MRQELEYIREKILNNKTELAHAIEALEADDFVNSMKSVDLPYEEFMKMREELFEIIADSLIEDSEYSLKRAKEWAERVGQQCLEIGVPLNESIRSMAFFRTVIWNAFDKDLEEQKFSAITILDVSKYINPLLDEVSYTFSRLIVQDHQKTMNIAQLAMEELSVPVVPITKGVAILPLIGEIDTHRAKLIMESTLKHSTDDQLDYLIIDVSGVPMIDTMVANNIFSIIQALTIMGVEASITGMRPEIAQTVISLGINFKDINSYANMQQALEKIGFTHERQLQI
;
A
#
# COMPACT_ATOMS: atom_id res chain seq x y z
N MET A 1 -11.90 -21.53 -42.67
CA MET A 1 -12.14 -20.92 -41.36
C MET A 1 -12.23 -21.95 -40.22
N ARG A 2 -13.36 -22.65 -39.96
CA ARG A 2 -13.43 -23.57 -38.80
C ARG A 2 -12.36 -24.68 -38.76
N GLN A 3 -12.07 -25.31 -39.91
CA GLN A 3 -10.99 -26.30 -40.02
C GLN A 3 -9.59 -25.71 -39.78
N GLU A 4 -9.36 -24.45 -40.18
CA GLU A 4 -8.09 -23.78 -39.96
C GLU A 4 -7.93 -23.37 -38.49
N LEU A 5 -9.01 -22.92 -37.83
CA LEU A 5 -9.02 -22.66 -36.40
C LEU A 5 -8.73 -23.92 -35.59
N GLU A 6 -9.29 -25.07 -35.99
CA GLU A 6 -9.00 -26.36 -35.35
C GLU A 6 -7.54 -26.76 -35.55
N TYR A 7 -6.97 -26.58 -36.74
CA TYR A 7 -5.55 -26.83 -37.00
C TYR A 7 -4.65 -25.97 -36.10
N ILE A 8 -4.97 -24.67 -35.99
CA ILE A 8 -4.21 -23.73 -35.15
C ILE A 8 -4.33 -24.11 -33.67
N ARG A 9 -5.53 -24.44 -33.20
CA ARG A 9 -5.77 -24.94 -31.84
C ARG A 9 -4.91 -26.16 -31.53
N GLU A 10 -5.01 -27.19 -32.36
CA GLU A 10 -4.24 -28.43 -32.17
C GLU A 10 -2.73 -28.17 -32.22
N LYS A 11 -2.26 -27.25 -33.06
CA LYS A 11 -0.85 -26.87 -33.08
C LYS A 11 -0.42 -26.19 -31.76
N ILE A 12 -1.21 -25.27 -31.20
CA ILE A 12 -0.88 -24.64 -29.92
C ILE A 12 -0.87 -25.70 -28.81
N LEU A 13 -1.88 -26.56 -28.74
CA LEU A 13 -1.98 -27.60 -27.70
C LEU A 13 -0.81 -28.58 -27.75
N ASN A 14 -0.42 -29.04 -28.94
CA ASN A 14 0.67 -29.99 -29.12
C ASN A 14 2.06 -29.39 -28.84
N ASN A 15 2.20 -28.05 -28.89
CA ASN A 15 3.47 -27.35 -28.68
C ASN A 15 3.47 -26.45 -27.43
N LYS A 16 2.47 -26.51 -26.55
CA LYS A 16 2.31 -25.58 -25.41
C LYS A 16 3.54 -25.52 -24.49
N THR A 17 4.21 -26.65 -24.27
CA THR A 17 5.44 -26.74 -23.46
C THR A 17 6.60 -26.01 -24.15
N GLU A 18 6.80 -26.24 -25.45
CA GLU A 18 7.81 -25.52 -26.24
C GLU A 18 7.53 -24.01 -26.28
N LEU A 19 6.26 -23.62 -26.40
CA LEU A 19 5.83 -22.22 -26.36
C LEU A 19 6.08 -21.58 -24.98
N ALA A 20 5.84 -22.30 -23.88
CA ALA A 20 6.10 -21.84 -22.52
C ALA A 20 7.60 -21.59 -22.28
N HIS A 21 8.47 -22.45 -22.81
CA HIS A 21 9.92 -22.26 -22.79
C HIS A 21 10.37 -21.11 -23.72
N ALA A 22 9.73 -20.94 -24.87
CA ALA A 22 10.06 -19.84 -25.78
C ALA A 22 9.84 -18.45 -25.16
N ILE A 23 8.89 -18.31 -24.22
CA ILE A 23 8.70 -17.06 -23.46
C ILE A 23 9.93 -16.75 -22.62
N GLU A 24 10.51 -17.75 -21.94
CA GLU A 24 11.71 -17.58 -21.12
C GLU A 24 12.90 -17.08 -21.95
N ALA A 25 13.05 -17.57 -23.19
CA ALA A 25 14.11 -17.11 -24.08
C ALA A 25 13.96 -15.63 -24.50
N LEU A 26 12.74 -15.08 -24.45
CA LEU A 26 12.46 -13.66 -24.74
C LEU A 26 12.59 -12.78 -23.49
N GLU A 27 12.44 -13.38 -22.32
CA GLU A 27 12.70 -12.77 -21.03
C GLU A 27 14.23 -12.62 -20.85
N ALA A 28 14.75 -11.44 -21.20
CA ALA A 28 16.17 -11.09 -21.05
C ALA A 28 16.67 -11.26 -19.60
N ASP A 29 18.00 -11.17 -19.39
CA ASP A 29 18.67 -11.30 -18.08
C ASP A 29 18.01 -10.52 -16.92
N ASP A 30 17.36 -9.40 -17.21
CA ASP A 30 16.62 -8.60 -16.23
C ASP A 30 15.47 -9.37 -15.56
N PHE A 31 14.75 -10.23 -16.30
CA PHE A 31 13.68 -11.07 -15.74
C PHE A 31 14.25 -12.10 -14.76
N VAL A 32 15.33 -12.80 -15.15
CA VAL A 32 16.02 -13.76 -14.28
C VAL A 32 16.52 -13.06 -13.01
N ASN A 33 17.01 -11.83 -13.12
CA ASN A 33 17.43 -11.03 -11.97
C ASN A 33 16.24 -10.62 -11.08
N SER A 34 15.12 -10.18 -11.66
CA SER A 34 13.88 -9.84 -10.93
C SER A 34 13.26 -11.05 -10.22
N MET A 35 13.47 -12.25 -10.75
CA MET A 35 12.93 -13.51 -10.22
C MET A 35 13.86 -14.19 -9.20
N LYS A 36 15.11 -13.75 -9.00
CA LYS A 36 16.05 -14.35 -8.03
C LYS A 36 15.56 -14.30 -6.57
N SER A 37 14.66 -13.37 -6.25
CA SER A 37 14.06 -13.22 -4.92
C SER A 37 12.72 -13.95 -4.76
N VAL A 38 12.22 -14.61 -5.82
CA VAL A 38 10.93 -15.28 -5.84
C VAL A 38 11.11 -16.76 -5.51
N ASP A 39 10.49 -17.24 -4.44
CA ASP A 39 10.55 -18.64 -4.00
C ASP A 39 9.43 -19.46 -4.66
N LEU A 40 9.53 -19.65 -5.98
CA LEU A 40 8.60 -20.49 -6.75
C LEU A 40 9.37 -21.57 -7.52
N PRO A 41 8.99 -22.85 -7.42
CA PRO A 41 9.58 -23.90 -8.24
C PRO A 41 9.37 -23.61 -9.73
N TYR A 42 10.43 -23.74 -10.52
CA TYR A 42 10.41 -23.52 -11.98
C TYR A 42 9.28 -24.31 -12.69
N GLU A 43 9.05 -25.55 -12.27
CA GLU A 43 8.00 -26.40 -12.84
C GLU A 43 6.59 -25.83 -12.63
N GLU A 44 6.32 -25.18 -11.50
CA GLU A 44 5.02 -24.56 -11.25
C GLU A 44 4.79 -23.37 -12.17
N PHE A 45 5.82 -22.57 -12.41
CA PHE A 45 5.74 -21.42 -13.32
C PHE A 45 5.48 -21.85 -14.76
N MET A 46 6.16 -22.91 -15.22
CA MET A 46 5.93 -23.49 -16.55
C MET A 46 4.51 -24.04 -16.68
N LYS A 47 4.02 -24.75 -15.64
CA LYS A 47 2.66 -25.25 -15.64
C LYS A 47 1.61 -24.14 -15.74
N MET A 48 1.81 -23.02 -15.03
CA MET A 48 0.91 -21.85 -15.15
C MET A 48 0.86 -21.35 -16.61
N ARG A 49 2.00 -21.26 -17.29
CA ARG A 49 2.08 -20.84 -18.70
C ARG A 49 1.38 -21.82 -19.63
N GLU A 50 1.63 -23.11 -19.47
CA GLU A 50 0.97 -24.15 -20.26
C GLU A 50 -0.55 -24.10 -20.12
N GLU A 51 -1.07 -23.92 -18.89
CA GLU A 51 -2.50 -23.75 -18.63
C GLU A 51 -3.08 -22.54 -19.39
N LEU A 52 -2.35 -21.42 -19.47
CA LEU A 52 -2.81 -20.27 -20.25
C LEU A 52 -2.80 -20.56 -21.76
N PHE A 53 -1.79 -21.27 -22.28
CA PHE A 53 -1.79 -21.70 -23.68
C PHE A 53 -2.96 -22.63 -24.02
N GLU A 54 -3.34 -23.53 -23.10
CA GLU A 54 -4.53 -24.37 -23.27
C GLU A 54 -5.80 -23.53 -23.38
N ILE A 55 -6.00 -22.57 -22.46
CA ILE A 55 -7.16 -21.66 -22.50
C ILE A 55 -7.19 -20.86 -23.81
N ILE A 56 -6.04 -20.35 -24.24
CA ILE A 56 -5.90 -19.63 -25.51
C ILE A 56 -6.26 -20.52 -26.70
N ALA A 57 -5.75 -21.75 -26.74
CA ALA A 57 -6.00 -22.67 -27.84
C ALA A 57 -7.48 -23.08 -27.93
N ASP A 58 -8.09 -23.44 -26.81
CA ASP A 58 -9.49 -23.84 -26.74
C ASP A 58 -10.43 -22.69 -27.12
N SER A 59 -10.06 -21.43 -26.84
CA SER A 59 -10.87 -20.27 -27.19
C SER A 59 -11.12 -20.08 -28.69
N LEU A 60 -10.31 -20.71 -29.54
CA LEU A 60 -10.47 -20.64 -30.99
C LEU A 60 -11.72 -21.38 -31.49
N ILE A 61 -12.27 -22.28 -30.67
CA ILE A 61 -13.43 -23.10 -31.01
C ILE A 61 -14.56 -23.02 -29.98
N GLU A 62 -14.23 -22.62 -28.74
CA GLU A 62 -15.19 -22.43 -27.66
C GLU A 62 -15.95 -21.10 -27.77
N ASP A 63 -16.99 -20.97 -26.95
CA ASP A 63 -17.70 -19.71 -26.79
C ASP A 63 -16.79 -18.63 -26.19
N SER A 64 -16.90 -17.40 -26.70
CA SER A 64 -16.03 -16.29 -26.28
C SER A 64 -16.26 -15.86 -24.84
N GLU A 65 -17.51 -15.88 -24.36
CA GLU A 65 -17.83 -15.50 -22.98
C GLU A 65 -17.32 -16.57 -22.00
N TYR A 66 -17.47 -17.85 -22.37
CA TYR A 66 -16.90 -18.96 -21.61
C TYR A 66 -15.37 -18.91 -21.53
N SER A 67 -14.70 -18.65 -22.65
CA SER A 67 -13.24 -18.55 -22.73
C SER A 67 -12.72 -17.37 -21.90
N LEU A 68 -13.38 -16.22 -21.97
CA LEU A 68 -13.04 -15.03 -21.19
C LEU A 68 -13.17 -15.29 -19.69
N LYS A 69 -14.23 -16.01 -19.29
CA LYS A 69 -14.40 -16.42 -17.90
C LYS A 69 -13.26 -17.33 -17.43
N ARG A 70 -12.87 -18.35 -18.21
CA ARG A 70 -11.75 -19.24 -17.89
C ARG A 70 -10.43 -18.46 -17.75
N ALA A 71 -10.14 -17.55 -18.67
CA ALA A 71 -8.95 -16.71 -18.62
C ALA A 71 -8.92 -15.82 -17.37
N LYS A 72 -10.07 -15.23 -17.00
CA LYS A 72 -10.19 -14.44 -15.78
C LYS A 72 -9.98 -15.27 -14.51
N GLU A 73 -10.61 -16.44 -14.40
CA GLU A 73 -10.44 -17.34 -13.25
C GLU A 73 -8.98 -17.81 -13.11
N TRP A 74 -8.33 -18.15 -14.23
CA TRP A 74 -6.90 -18.43 -14.26
C TRP A 74 -6.10 -17.22 -13.78
N ALA A 75 -6.41 -16.02 -14.28
CA ALA A 75 -5.68 -14.82 -13.94
C ALA A 75 -5.84 -14.40 -12.48
N GLU A 76 -7.01 -14.61 -11.89
CA GLU A 76 -7.26 -14.35 -10.48
C GLU A 76 -6.42 -15.27 -9.59
N ARG A 77 -6.40 -16.57 -9.90
CA ARG A 77 -5.61 -17.56 -9.15
C ARG A 77 -4.11 -17.33 -9.30
N VAL A 78 -3.60 -17.24 -10.52
CA VAL A 78 -2.17 -17.10 -10.78
C VAL A 78 -1.68 -15.71 -10.33
N GLY A 79 -2.46 -14.66 -10.58
CA GLY A 79 -2.15 -13.31 -10.11
C GLY A 79 -2.03 -13.23 -8.58
N GLN A 80 -2.90 -13.92 -7.84
CA GLN A 80 -2.81 -14.00 -6.38
C GLN A 80 -1.54 -14.73 -5.92
N GLN A 81 -1.18 -15.84 -6.58
CA GLN A 81 0.08 -16.55 -6.28
C GLN A 81 1.30 -15.68 -6.58
N CYS A 82 1.31 -15.00 -7.74
CA CYS A 82 2.37 -14.06 -8.11
C CYS A 82 2.52 -12.91 -7.10
N LEU A 83 1.41 -12.40 -6.56
CA LEU A 83 1.41 -11.39 -5.52
C LEU A 83 2.07 -11.91 -4.22
N GLU A 84 1.68 -13.10 -3.76
CA GLU A 84 2.17 -13.70 -2.51
C GLU A 84 3.69 -13.97 -2.53
N ILE A 85 4.22 -14.37 -3.68
CA ILE A 85 5.66 -14.62 -3.88
C ILE A 85 6.45 -13.37 -4.28
N GLY A 86 5.78 -12.22 -4.46
CA GLY A 86 6.42 -10.93 -4.73
C GLY A 86 6.87 -10.70 -6.18
N VAL A 87 6.20 -11.31 -7.18
CA VAL A 87 6.49 -11.00 -8.59
C VAL A 87 6.11 -9.55 -8.90
N PRO A 88 7.03 -8.74 -9.47
CA PRO A 88 6.72 -7.35 -9.83
C PRO A 88 5.68 -7.26 -10.96
N LEU A 89 4.78 -6.27 -10.86
CA LEU A 89 3.74 -6.03 -11.87
C LEU A 89 4.31 -5.83 -13.28
N ASN A 90 5.42 -5.10 -13.40
CA ASN A 90 6.08 -4.85 -14.69
C ASN A 90 6.55 -6.16 -15.35
N GLU A 91 7.01 -7.14 -14.56
CA GLU A 91 7.41 -8.44 -15.08
C GLU A 91 6.20 -9.25 -15.52
N SER A 92 5.11 -9.23 -14.73
CA SER A 92 3.86 -9.88 -15.13
C SER A 92 3.30 -9.34 -16.46
N ILE A 93 3.23 -8.01 -16.61
CA ILE A 93 2.75 -7.35 -17.84
C ILE A 93 3.69 -7.69 -19.02
N ARG A 94 5.00 -7.65 -18.80
CA ARG A 94 5.99 -7.98 -19.83
C ARG A 94 5.85 -9.43 -20.31
N SER A 95 5.69 -10.38 -19.37
CA SER A 95 5.51 -11.80 -19.70
C SER A 95 4.25 -12.03 -20.54
N MET A 96 3.15 -11.32 -20.23
CA MET A 96 1.92 -11.39 -21.04
C MET A 96 2.11 -10.93 -22.49
N ALA A 97 2.96 -9.93 -22.73
CA ALA A 97 3.27 -9.49 -24.09
C ALA A 97 3.96 -10.60 -24.91
N PHE A 98 4.77 -11.43 -24.27
CA PHE A 98 5.52 -12.50 -24.94
C PHE A 98 4.65 -13.69 -25.36
N PHE A 99 3.54 -13.98 -24.68
CA PHE A 99 2.56 -14.97 -25.14
C PHE A 99 2.14 -14.69 -26.58
N ARG A 100 1.78 -13.42 -26.86
CA ARG A 100 1.39 -12.99 -28.21
C ARG A 100 2.52 -13.22 -29.22
N THR A 101 3.76 -12.84 -28.86
CA THR A 101 4.93 -13.01 -29.72
C THR A 101 5.21 -14.48 -30.06
N VAL A 102 5.24 -15.37 -29.07
CA VAL A 102 5.58 -16.78 -29.32
C VAL A 102 4.51 -17.49 -30.12
N ILE A 103 3.23 -17.14 -29.91
CA ILE A 103 2.12 -17.68 -30.70
C ILE A 103 2.28 -17.29 -32.17
N TRP A 104 2.53 -16.02 -32.48
CA TRP A 104 2.68 -15.58 -33.88
C TRP A 104 3.89 -16.22 -34.56
N ASN A 105 5.04 -16.24 -33.88
CA ASN A 105 6.26 -16.85 -34.42
C ASN A 105 6.07 -18.36 -34.70
N ALA A 106 5.23 -19.05 -33.93
CA ALA A 106 4.93 -20.47 -34.16
C ALA A 106 4.21 -20.74 -35.49
N PHE A 107 3.63 -19.71 -36.11
CA PHE A 107 2.85 -19.82 -37.35
C PHE A 107 3.55 -19.27 -38.59
N ASP A 108 4.69 -18.60 -38.48
CA ASP A 108 5.41 -18.01 -39.62
C ASP A 108 5.65 -19.03 -40.73
N LYS A 109 6.22 -20.19 -40.38
CA LYS A 109 6.47 -21.27 -41.34
C LYS A 109 5.19 -21.85 -41.95
N ASP A 110 4.10 -21.90 -41.19
CA ASP A 110 2.82 -22.43 -41.70
C ASP A 110 2.16 -21.47 -42.70
N LEU A 111 2.36 -20.16 -42.53
CA LEU A 111 1.96 -19.14 -43.48
C LEU A 111 2.79 -19.22 -44.76
N GLU A 112 4.11 -19.40 -44.65
CA GLU A 112 5.00 -19.63 -45.80
C GLU A 112 4.62 -20.90 -46.58
N GLU A 113 4.30 -21.99 -45.87
CA GLU A 113 3.85 -23.26 -46.43
C GLU A 113 2.36 -23.25 -46.86
N GLN A 114 1.66 -22.12 -46.73
CA GLN A 114 0.26 -21.94 -47.11
C GLN A 114 -0.71 -22.97 -46.48
N LYS A 115 -0.47 -23.38 -45.22
CA LYS A 115 -1.35 -24.32 -44.52
C LYS A 115 -2.71 -23.74 -44.15
N PHE A 116 -2.80 -22.41 -44.06
CA PHE A 116 -4.05 -21.66 -43.89
C PHE A 116 -3.87 -20.24 -44.44
N SER A 117 -4.97 -19.52 -44.63
CA SER A 117 -4.94 -18.14 -45.13
C SER A 117 -4.42 -17.13 -44.10
N ALA A 118 -3.68 -16.11 -44.52
CA ALA A 118 -3.26 -15.01 -43.65
C ALA A 118 -4.43 -14.28 -42.96
N ILE A 119 -5.62 -14.26 -43.58
CA ILE A 119 -6.84 -13.70 -42.95
C ILE A 119 -7.22 -14.46 -41.67
N THR A 120 -6.90 -15.75 -41.60
CA THR A 120 -7.19 -16.60 -40.44
C THR A 120 -6.41 -16.14 -39.22
N ILE A 121 -5.20 -15.59 -39.36
CA ILE A 121 -4.46 -15.00 -38.23
C ILE A 121 -5.20 -13.78 -37.66
N LEU A 122 -5.78 -12.94 -38.53
CA LEU A 122 -6.59 -11.82 -38.07
C LEU A 122 -7.82 -12.32 -37.31
N ASP A 123 -8.45 -13.40 -37.75
CA ASP A 123 -9.57 -14.01 -37.02
C ASP A 123 -9.12 -14.60 -35.68
N VAL A 124 -8.02 -15.37 -35.65
CA VAL A 124 -7.42 -15.90 -34.41
C VAL A 124 -7.12 -14.78 -33.41
N SER A 125 -6.59 -13.66 -33.88
CA SER A 125 -6.30 -12.51 -33.00
C SER A 125 -7.54 -11.95 -32.29
N LYS A 126 -8.74 -12.10 -32.87
CA LYS A 126 -10.00 -11.66 -32.24
C LYS A 126 -10.39 -12.53 -31.05
N TYR A 127 -9.90 -13.77 -30.98
CA TYR A 127 -10.10 -14.67 -29.84
C TYR A 127 -9.00 -14.50 -28.80
N ILE A 128 -7.74 -14.47 -29.23
CA ILE A 128 -6.58 -14.45 -28.32
C ILE A 128 -6.41 -13.10 -27.63
N ASN A 129 -6.56 -11.97 -28.34
CA ASN A 129 -6.26 -10.65 -27.78
C ASN A 129 -7.15 -10.32 -26.57
N PRO A 130 -8.49 -10.47 -26.62
CA PRO A 130 -9.33 -10.18 -25.46
C PRO A 130 -8.96 -11.00 -24.22
N LEU A 131 -8.51 -12.25 -24.38
CA LEU A 131 -8.09 -13.09 -23.26
C LEU A 131 -6.81 -12.57 -22.62
N LEU A 132 -5.76 -12.30 -23.41
CA LEU A 132 -4.50 -11.77 -22.90
C LEU A 132 -4.68 -10.38 -22.28
N ASP A 133 -5.55 -9.55 -22.85
CA ASP A 133 -5.87 -8.23 -22.34
C ASP A 133 -6.64 -8.34 -21.00
N GLU A 134 -7.59 -9.27 -20.86
CA GLU A 134 -8.31 -9.52 -19.60
C GLU A 134 -7.39 -10.08 -18.51
N VAL A 135 -6.46 -10.97 -18.87
CA VAL A 135 -5.43 -11.48 -17.97
C VAL A 135 -4.56 -10.33 -17.46
N SER A 136 -4.03 -9.50 -18.37
CA SER A 136 -3.20 -8.35 -18.03
C SER A 136 -3.94 -7.34 -17.15
N TYR A 137 -5.21 -7.06 -17.47
CA TYR A 137 -6.08 -6.20 -16.67
C TYR A 137 -6.32 -6.77 -15.28
N THR A 138 -6.58 -8.07 -15.17
CA THR A 138 -6.82 -8.74 -13.88
C THR A 138 -5.58 -8.72 -12.98
N PHE A 139 -4.40 -9.01 -13.52
CA PHE A 139 -3.14 -8.91 -12.75
C PHE A 139 -2.90 -7.48 -12.26
N SER A 140 -3.03 -6.50 -13.16
CA SER A 140 -2.88 -5.08 -12.81
C SER A 140 -3.86 -4.66 -11.71
N ARG A 141 -5.14 -5.03 -11.84
CA ARG A 141 -6.17 -4.76 -10.84
C ARG A 141 -5.82 -5.35 -9.48
N LEU A 142 -5.40 -6.62 -9.43
CA LEU A 142 -5.05 -7.30 -8.17
C LEU A 142 -3.89 -6.60 -7.47
N ILE A 143 -2.80 -6.34 -8.20
CA ILE A 143 -1.60 -5.76 -7.61
C ILE A 143 -1.85 -4.31 -7.17
N VAL A 144 -2.56 -3.51 -7.97
CA VAL A 144 -2.93 -2.13 -7.58
C VAL A 144 -3.84 -2.13 -6.34
N GLN A 145 -4.81 -3.03 -6.26
CA GLN A 145 -5.67 -3.14 -5.08
C GLN A 145 -4.90 -3.53 -3.83
N ASP A 146 -3.95 -4.46 -3.95
CA ASP A 146 -3.10 -4.86 -2.83
C ASP A 146 -2.21 -3.71 -2.34
N HIS A 147 -1.55 -3.01 -3.26
CA HIS A 147 -0.73 -1.85 -2.93
C HIS A 147 -1.57 -0.75 -2.26
N GLN A 148 -2.78 -0.46 -2.77
CA GLN A 148 -3.66 0.52 -2.16
C GLN A 148 -4.08 0.11 -0.73
N LYS A 149 -4.37 -1.17 -0.50
CA LYS A 149 -4.68 -1.68 0.84
C LYS A 149 -3.48 -1.52 1.77
N THR A 150 -2.29 -1.94 1.33
CA THR A 150 -1.06 -1.82 2.11
C THR A 150 -0.73 -0.37 2.44
N MET A 151 -0.88 0.54 1.48
CA MET A 151 -0.71 1.99 1.70
C MET A 151 -1.73 2.55 2.70
N ASN A 152 -3.00 2.15 2.60
CA ASN A 152 -4.03 2.59 3.54
C ASN A 152 -3.74 2.08 4.96
N ILE A 153 -3.31 0.82 5.11
CA ILE A 153 -2.91 0.25 6.41
C ILE A 153 -1.71 1.00 6.97
N ALA A 154 -0.68 1.24 6.15
CA ALA A 154 0.50 2.00 6.56
C ALA A 154 0.12 3.43 6.98
N GLN A 155 -0.77 4.10 6.24
CA GLN A 155 -1.27 5.42 6.60
C GLN A 155 -2.02 5.42 7.93
N LEU A 156 -2.94 4.47 8.14
CA LEU A 156 -3.66 4.34 9.41
C LEU A 156 -2.72 4.07 10.58
N ALA A 157 -1.72 3.20 10.40
CA ALA A 157 -0.71 2.94 11.41
C ALA A 157 0.13 4.19 11.72
N MET A 158 0.45 5.00 10.70
CA MET A 158 1.12 6.30 10.91
C MET A 158 0.24 7.28 11.66
N GLU A 159 -1.06 7.33 11.37
CA GLU A 159 -2.04 8.15 12.08
C GLU A 159 -2.16 7.73 13.55
N GLU A 160 -2.23 6.42 13.84
CA GLU A 160 -2.25 5.89 15.22
C GLU A 160 -0.98 6.26 16.01
N LEU A 161 0.19 6.15 15.36
CA LEU A 161 1.48 6.57 15.94
C LEU A 161 1.63 8.10 16.06
N SER A 162 0.76 8.90 15.43
CA SER A 162 0.91 10.35 15.33
C SER A 162 0.48 11.12 16.59
N VAL A 163 -0.20 10.46 17.54
CA VAL A 163 -0.69 11.04 18.80
C VAL A 163 -0.37 10.15 20.01
N PRO A 164 0.90 9.99 20.39
CA PRO A 164 1.25 9.18 21.54
C PRO A 164 0.95 9.94 22.84
N VAL A 165 -0.11 9.60 23.56
CA VAL A 165 -0.23 9.97 24.98
C VAL A 165 0.62 8.98 25.76
N VAL A 166 1.70 9.47 26.39
CA VAL A 166 2.70 8.64 27.07
C VAL A 166 2.57 8.82 28.59
N PRO A 167 2.04 7.81 29.31
CA PRO A 167 1.98 7.86 30.77
C PRO A 167 3.38 7.89 31.39
N ILE A 168 3.58 8.79 32.35
CA ILE A 168 4.83 8.94 33.11
C ILE A 168 4.70 8.32 34.50
N THR A 169 3.57 8.57 35.14
CA THR A 169 3.17 7.93 36.39
C THR A 169 1.65 7.88 36.48
N LYS A 170 1.12 7.29 37.55
CA LYS A 170 -0.33 7.27 37.79
C LYS A 170 -0.89 8.70 37.75
N GLY A 171 -1.87 8.93 36.89
CA GLY A 171 -2.54 10.22 36.75
C GLY A 171 -1.76 11.29 35.98
N VAL A 172 -0.55 10.99 35.46
CA VAL A 172 0.25 11.98 34.71
C VAL A 172 0.74 11.39 33.40
N ALA A 173 0.47 12.10 32.29
CA ALA A 173 0.98 11.74 30.97
C ALA A 173 1.55 12.94 30.20
N ILE A 174 2.23 12.63 29.10
CA ILE A 174 2.79 13.61 28.17
C ILE A 174 2.19 13.38 26.79
N LEU A 175 1.86 14.47 26.10
CA LEU A 175 1.45 14.51 24.70
C LEU A 175 2.52 15.28 23.91
N PRO A 176 3.48 14.61 23.25
CA PRO A 176 4.46 15.27 22.41
C PRO A 176 3.87 15.51 21.02
N LEU A 177 3.89 16.76 20.57
CA LEU A 177 3.46 17.18 19.25
C LEU A 177 4.68 17.37 18.34
N ILE A 178 4.75 16.60 17.25
CA ILE A 178 5.91 16.56 16.33
C ILE A 178 5.46 16.83 14.90
N GLY A 179 6.07 17.78 14.21
CA GLY A 179 5.77 18.11 12.82
C GLY A 179 4.57 19.05 12.66
N GLU A 180 4.04 19.14 11.45
CA GLU A 180 2.92 20.04 11.13
C GLU A 180 1.58 19.49 11.65
N ILE A 181 0.71 20.39 12.10
CA ILE A 181 -0.61 20.04 12.65
C ILE A 181 -1.67 20.66 11.75
N ASP A 182 -2.26 19.87 10.87
CA ASP A 182 -3.42 20.30 10.09
C ASP A 182 -4.73 20.06 10.86
N THR A 183 -5.87 20.38 10.22
CA THR A 183 -7.20 20.20 10.80
C THR A 183 -7.54 18.75 11.11
N HIS A 184 -7.10 17.81 10.27
CA HIS A 184 -7.38 16.39 10.44
C HIS A 184 -6.61 15.84 11.63
N ARG A 185 -5.32 16.14 11.69
CA ARG A 185 -4.43 15.72 12.77
C ARG A 185 -4.83 16.34 14.11
N ALA A 186 -5.23 17.61 14.14
CA ALA A 186 -5.75 18.24 15.35
C ALA A 186 -6.98 17.50 15.93
N LYS A 187 -7.89 17.05 15.06
CA LYS A 187 -9.05 16.26 15.46
C LYS A 187 -8.63 14.91 16.05
N LEU A 188 -7.70 14.20 15.41
CA LEU A 188 -7.16 12.95 15.93
C LEU A 188 -6.47 13.15 17.29
N ILE A 189 -5.71 14.25 17.43
CA ILE A 189 -5.06 14.60 18.70
C ILE A 189 -6.10 14.79 19.79
N MET A 190 -7.17 15.56 19.52
CA MET A 190 -8.27 15.76 20.46
C MET A 190 -8.90 14.42 20.87
N GLU A 191 -9.36 13.62 19.90
CA GLU A 191 -10.07 12.36 20.19
C GLU A 191 -9.21 11.39 21.00
N SER A 192 -7.94 11.21 20.60
CA SER A 192 -7.00 10.34 21.32
C SER A 192 -6.68 10.86 22.72
N THR A 193 -6.44 12.17 22.87
CA THR A 193 -6.12 12.79 24.17
C THR A 193 -7.27 12.64 25.15
N LEU A 194 -8.51 12.87 24.72
CA LEU A 194 -9.69 12.74 25.57
C LEU A 194 -9.94 11.29 25.98
N LYS A 195 -9.73 10.35 25.04
CA LYS A 195 -9.84 8.92 25.31
C LYS A 195 -8.83 8.47 26.37
N HIS A 196 -7.54 8.73 26.16
CA HIS A 196 -6.50 8.35 27.13
C HIS A 196 -6.68 9.04 28.49
N SER A 197 -7.14 10.29 28.51
CA SER A 197 -7.46 10.98 29.76
C SER A 197 -8.47 10.21 30.61
N THR A 198 -9.44 9.57 29.96
CA THR A 198 -10.47 8.76 30.63
C THR A 198 -9.95 7.37 30.97
N ASP A 199 -9.36 6.68 29.99
CA ASP A 199 -8.90 5.29 30.12
C ASP A 199 -7.79 5.16 31.17
N ASP A 200 -6.85 6.12 31.20
CA ASP A 200 -5.71 6.14 32.11
C ASP A 200 -5.96 6.94 33.41
N GLN A 201 -7.16 7.51 33.58
CA GLN A 201 -7.55 8.34 34.72
C GLN A 201 -6.54 9.46 34.99
N LEU A 202 -6.29 10.28 33.97
CA LEU A 202 -5.29 11.35 34.06
C LEU A 202 -5.82 12.50 34.94
N ASP A 203 -4.99 12.94 35.88
CA ASP A 203 -5.17 14.18 36.65
C ASP A 203 -4.41 15.35 35.98
N TYR A 204 -3.31 15.03 35.28
CA TYR A 204 -2.40 16.01 34.69
C TYR A 204 -1.87 15.57 33.32
N LEU A 205 -1.90 16.48 32.33
CA LEU A 205 -1.32 16.27 31.01
C LEU A 205 -0.31 17.37 30.65
N ILE A 206 0.90 16.98 30.25
CA ILE A 206 1.91 17.91 29.71
C ILE A 206 1.89 17.84 28.19
N ILE A 207 1.56 18.94 27.53
CA ILE A 207 1.59 19.05 26.07
C ILE A 207 2.96 19.63 25.66
N ASP A 208 3.79 18.85 24.98
CA ASP A 208 5.09 19.31 24.49
C ASP A 208 4.98 19.75 23.03
N VAL A 209 5.20 21.04 22.79
CA VAL A 209 5.16 21.64 21.44
C VAL A 209 6.55 21.89 20.86
N SER A 210 7.61 21.38 21.50
CA SER A 210 9.00 21.56 21.04
C SER A 210 9.24 21.07 19.61
N GLY A 211 8.56 19.99 19.21
CA GLY A 211 8.65 19.36 17.88
C GLY A 211 7.79 20.00 16.79
N VAL A 212 6.98 21.02 17.11
CA VAL A 212 6.14 21.72 16.12
C VAL A 212 6.96 22.88 15.54
N PRO A 213 7.26 22.92 14.23
CA PRO A 213 8.19 23.91 13.64
C PRO A 213 7.60 25.32 13.54
N MET A 214 6.30 25.44 13.31
CA MET A 214 5.57 26.71 13.24
C MET A 214 4.19 26.54 13.85
N ILE A 215 3.75 27.50 14.65
CA ILE A 215 2.39 27.56 15.18
C ILE A 215 1.73 28.78 14.57
N ASP A 216 0.77 28.52 13.69
CA ASP A 216 -0.12 29.54 13.14
C ASP A 216 -1.38 29.67 14.01
N THR A 217 -2.32 30.49 13.55
CA THR A 217 -3.62 30.69 14.18
C THR A 217 -4.43 29.40 14.32
N MET A 218 -4.40 28.53 13.31
CA MET A 218 -5.19 27.30 13.30
C MET A 218 -4.66 26.30 14.32
N VAL A 219 -3.34 26.10 14.34
CA VAL A 219 -2.67 25.20 15.30
C VAL A 219 -2.87 25.70 16.73
N ALA A 220 -2.70 27.01 16.97
CA ALA A 220 -2.90 27.60 18.30
C ALA A 220 -4.33 27.39 18.80
N ASN A 221 -5.34 27.61 17.95
CA ASN A 221 -6.75 27.38 18.30
C ASN A 221 -7.02 25.90 18.64
N ASN A 222 -6.45 24.97 17.86
CA ASN A 222 -6.63 23.54 18.10
C ASN A 222 -6.03 23.09 19.44
N ILE A 223 -4.80 23.50 19.75
CA ILE A 223 -4.14 23.23 21.05
C ILE A 223 -4.99 23.78 22.20
N PHE A 224 -5.50 25.01 22.04
CA PHE A 224 -6.34 25.63 23.05
C PHE A 224 -7.66 24.89 23.25
N SER A 225 -8.33 24.45 22.18
CA SER A 225 -9.53 23.64 22.29
C SER A 225 -9.27 22.34 23.04
N ILE A 226 -8.13 21.68 22.80
CA ILE A 226 -7.74 20.46 23.52
C ILE A 226 -7.60 20.75 25.02
N ILE A 227 -6.91 21.82 25.39
CA ILE A 227 -6.74 22.23 26.79
C ILE A 227 -8.09 22.53 27.45
N GLN A 228 -8.98 23.25 26.77
CA GLN A 228 -10.32 23.51 27.30
C GLN A 228 -11.12 22.24 27.53
N ALA A 229 -11.06 21.30 26.59
CA ALA A 229 -11.76 20.02 26.71
C ALA A 229 -11.21 19.20 27.90
N LEU A 230 -9.89 19.20 28.11
CA LEU A 230 -9.24 18.60 29.28
C LEU A 230 -9.70 19.23 30.59
N THR A 231 -9.73 20.57 30.66
CA THR A 231 -10.22 21.29 31.85
C THR A 231 -11.67 20.92 32.18
N ILE A 232 -12.54 20.76 31.17
CA ILE A 232 -13.93 20.33 31.37
C ILE A 232 -14.01 18.91 31.94
N MET A 233 -13.09 18.02 31.53
CA MET A 233 -12.99 16.66 32.09
C MET A 233 -12.33 16.62 33.47
N GLY A 234 -11.84 17.75 33.99
CA GLY A 234 -11.15 17.82 35.27
C GLY A 234 -9.67 17.44 35.21
N VAL A 235 -9.07 17.41 34.01
CA VAL A 235 -7.64 17.16 33.81
C VAL A 235 -6.91 18.48 33.71
N GLU A 236 -5.92 18.72 34.58
CA GLU A 236 -5.07 19.90 34.48
C GLU A 236 -4.08 19.76 33.32
N ALA A 237 -3.86 20.82 32.55
CA ALA A 237 -2.96 20.79 31.40
C ALA A 237 -1.88 21.87 31.51
N SER A 238 -0.66 21.53 31.05
CA SER A 238 0.42 22.50 30.88
C SER A 238 1.10 22.36 29.52
N ILE A 239 1.81 23.41 29.10
CA ILE A 239 2.55 23.42 27.84
C ILE A 239 4.06 23.52 28.09
N THR A 240 4.84 22.74 27.35
CA THR A 240 6.30 22.81 27.32
C THR A 240 6.82 23.07 25.90
N GLY A 241 8.05 23.57 25.76
CA GLY A 241 8.69 23.71 24.46
C GLY A 241 8.19 24.89 23.61
N MET A 242 7.48 25.85 24.22
CA MET A 242 7.00 27.04 23.52
C MET A 242 8.17 27.99 23.20
N ARG A 243 8.46 28.19 21.90
CA ARG A 243 9.46 29.16 21.45
C ARG A 243 8.93 30.60 21.53
N PRO A 244 9.79 31.62 21.67
CA PRO A 244 9.36 33.02 21.82
C PRO A 244 8.43 33.52 20.71
N GLU A 245 8.63 33.06 19.47
CA GLU A 245 7.82 33.45 18.30
C GLU A 245 6.39 32.91 18.42
N ILE A 246 6.22 31.73 19.03
CA ILE A 246 4.91 31.11 19.28
C ILE A 246 4.13 31.91 20.33
N ALA A 247 4.80 32.34 21.39
CA ALA A 247 4.18 33.14 22.44
C ALA A 247 3.64 34.48 21.91
N GLN A 248 4.34 35.10 20.95
CA GLN A 248 3.87 36.33 20.30
C GLN A 248 2.60 36.10 19.48
N THR A 249 2.57 35.03 18.67
CA THR A 249 1.38 34.65 17.89
C THR A 249 0.18 34.43 18.81
N VAL A 250 0.36 33.68 19.89
CA VAL A 250 -0.67 33.42 20.90
C VAL A 250 -1.25 34.71 21.50
N ILE A 251 -0.40 35.66 21.89
CA ILE A 251 -0.82 36.96 22.42
C ILE A 251 -1.58 37.76 21.36
N SER A 252 -1.11 37.76 20.11
CA SER A 252 -1.73 38.50 19.00
C SER A 252 -3.14 38.00 18.67
N LEU A 253 -3.43 36.72 18.93
CA LEU A 253 -4.73 36.10 18.72
C LEU A 253 -5.73 36.40 19.83
N GLY A 254 -5.30 37.08 20.90
CA GLY A 254 -6.17 37.38 22.06
C GLY A 254 -6.54 36.13 22.86
N ILE A 255 -5.84 35.01 22.67
CA ILE A 255 -6.05 33.79 23.45
C ILE A 255 -5.48 34.03 24.84
N ASN A 256 -6.33 33.96 25.86
CA ASN A 256 -5.92 34.22 27.24
C ASN A 256 -5.22 32.98 27.84
N PHE A 257 -3.89 32.94 27.74
CA PHE A 257 -3.06 31.91 28.37
C PHE A 257 -2.79 32.15 29.86
N LYS A 258 -3.42 33.16 30.50
CA LYS A 258 -3.20 33.44 31.94
C LYS A 258 -3.50 32.24 32.85
N ASP A 259 -4.40 31.37 32.41
CA ASP A 259 -4.85 30.21 33.19
C ASP A 259 -4.19 28.90 32.72
N ILE A 260 -3.23 28.96 31.79
CA ILE A 260 -2.50 27.80 31.27
C ILE A 260 -1.06 27.86 31.76
N ASN A 261 -0.65 26.85 32.53
CA ASN A 261 0.72 26.72 32.99
C ASN A 261 1.65 26.46 31.79
N SER A 262 2.71 27.25 31.63
CA SER A 262 3.72 27.05 30.59
C SER A 262 5.12 27.03 31.17
N TYR A 263 5.94 26.11 30.67
CA TYR A 263 7.31 25.89 31.10
C TYR A 263 8.26 25.85 29.89
N ALA A 264 9.52 26.23 30.08
CA ALA A 264 10.48 26.28 28.98
C ALA A 264 10.77 24.88 28.40
N ASN A 265 10.75 23.85 29.24
CA ASN A 265 11.05 22.48 28.86
C ASN A 265 10.35 21.48 29.78
N MET A 266 10.39 20.20 29.39
CA MET A 266 9.77 19.09 30.10
C MET A 266 10.30 18.91 31.52
N GLN A 267 11.59 19.14 31.74
CA GLN A 267 12.19 19.03 33.08
C GLN A 267 11.52 20.01 34.07
N GLN A 268 11.36 21.28 33.68
CA GLN A 268 10.72 22.29 34.53
C GLN A 268 9.25 21.93 34.84
N ALA A 269 8.53 21.38 33.87
CA ALA A 269 7.14 20.95 34.07
C ALA A 269 7.05 19.81 35.10
N LEU A 270 7.91 18.80 34.95
CA LEU A 270 7.97 17.65 35.86
C LEU A 270 8.37 18.08 37.28
N GLU A 271 9.36 18.96 37.43
CA GLU A 271 9.76 19.51 38.74
C GLU A 271 8.60 20.25 39.43
N LYS A 272 7.77 20.97 38.67
CA LYS A 272 6.64 21.74 39.19
C LYS A 272 5.50 20.90 39.73
N ILE A 273 5.31 19.70 39.18
CA ILE A 273 4.33 18.73 39.68
C ILE A 273 4.95 17.71 40.65
N GLY A 274 6.17 17.97 41.13
CA GLY A 274 6.79 17.23 42.24
C GLY A 274 7.70 16.07 41.85
N PHE A 275 8.03 15.89 40.57
CA PHE A 275 9.04 14.90 40.18
C PHE A 275 10.43 15.42 40.51
N THR A 276 11.18 14.62 41.26
CA THR A 276 12.58 14.86 41.58
C THR A 276 13.37 13.59 41.33
N HIS A 277 14.58 13.73 40.77
CA HIS A 277 15.47 12.61 40.57
C HIS A 277 16.49 12.54 41.72
N GLU A 278 16.24 11.67 42.69
CA GLU A 278 17.21 11.39 43.75
C GLU A 278 18.13 10.22 43.36
N ARG A 279 19.40 10.53 43.11
CA ARG A 279 20.41 9.50 42.83
C ARG A 279 20.86 8.87 44.15
N GLN A 280 20.43 7.66 44.45
CA GLN A 280 21.02 6.88 45.55
C GLN A 280 22.46 6.51 45.18
N LEU A 281 23.44 7.18 45.80
CA LEU A 281 24.82 6.73 45.81
C LEU A 281 24.86 5.44 46.65
N GLN A 282 24.91 4.29 45.99
CA GLN A 282 25.35 3.05 46.64
C GLN A 282 26.84 3.24 46.97
N ILE A 283 27.14 3.50 48.24
CA ILE A 283 28.47 3.37 48.83
C ILE A 283 28.66 1.91 49.24
#